data_AF-A0A815K068-F1
#
_entry.id   AF-A0A815K068-F1
#
_cell.length_a   1.000
_cell.length_b   1.000
_cell.length_c   1.000
_cell.angle_alpha   90.00
_cell.angle_beta   90.00
_cell.angle_gamma   90.00
#
_symmetry.space_group_name_H-M   'P 1'
#
loop_
_entity.id
_entity.type
_entity.pdbx_description
1 polymer ?
#
loop_
_entity_poly.entity_id
_entity_poly.type
_entity_poly.pdbx_seq_one_letter_code
_entity_poly.pdbx_strand_id
1 'polypeptide(L)'
;MAYSVSNVDNKIDNIRENIQRGVNDIEDYAQQHAERDPEDEYEQALLDMTNDLEQSVHAALEDIRQLILSRRPAQTDPNYLEKKQQYSEYVQHATTGLNRLKASIRSLFTKLVGVVKRVVQWVRDHREGIYTFISNAFRVIIPLLGAFVPYIPHF
;
A
#
# COMPACT_ATOMS: atom_id res chain seq x y z
N MET A 1 -4.63 -26.10 18.66
CA MET A 1 -5.10 -25.66 17.33
C MET A 1 -4.32 -24.40 16.98
N ALA A 2 -3.42 -24.48 16.00
CA ALA A 2 -2.66 -23.32 15.54
C ALA A 2 -3.61 -22.42 14.75
N TYR A 3 -4.00 -21.27 15.32
CA TYR A 3 -4.86 -20.31 14.66
C TYR A 3 -4.08 -19.68 13.51
N SER A 4 -4.47 -19.98 12.27
CA SER A 4 -3.60 -19.77 11.10
C SER A 4 -3.15 -18.32 10.94
N VAL A 5 -1.87 -18.12 11.27
CA VAL A 5 -1.00 -16.96 11.03
C VAL A 5 -1.06 -16.50 9.56
N SER A 6 -1.34 -17.44 8.66
CA SER A 6 -1.68 -17.29 7.23
C SER A 6 -2.50 -16.04 6.88
N ASN A 7 -3.53 -15.65 7.62
CA ASN A 7 -4.50 -14.68 7.08
C ASN A 7 -4.10 -13.20 7.19
N VAL A 8 -3.22 -12.81 8.13
CA VAL A 8 -2.72 -11.43 8.22
C VAL A 8 -1.57 -11.23 7.24
N ASP A 9 -0.63 -12.17 7.22
CA ASP A 9 0.53 -12.14 6.32
C ASP A 9 0.07 -12.19 4.86
N ASN A 10 -0.86 -13.08 4.49
CA ASN A 10 -1.45 -13.10 3.15
C ASN A 10 -2.13 -11.76 2.78
N LYS A 11 -2.76 -11.07 3.75
CA LYS A 11 -3.36 -9.75 3.49
C LYS A 11 -2.30 -8.67 3.26
N ILE A 12 -1.16 -8.75 3.94
CA ILE A 12 -0.03 -7.84 3.73
C ILE A 12 0.62 -8.09 2.37
N ASP A 13 0.81 -9.36 1.99
CA ASP A 13 1.33 -9.71 0.66
C ASP A 13 0.38 -9.25 -0.45
N ASN A 14 -0.93 -9.43 -0.27
CA ASN A 14 -1.94 -8.89 -1.20
C ASN A 14 -1.88 -7.36 -1.33
N ILE A 15 -1.58 -6.62 -0.25
CA ILE A 15 -1.36 -5.17 -0.32
C ILE A 15 -0.16 -4.86 -1.20
N ARG A 16 0.95 -5.59 -1.03
CA ARG A 16 2.16 -5.41 -1.83
C ARG A 16 1.89 -5.65 -3.31
N GLU A 17 1.21 -6.75 -3.64
CA GLU A 17 0.82 -7.08 -5.01
C GLU A 17 -0.12 -6.04 -5.63
N ASN A 18 -1.09 -5.56 -4.85
CA ASN A 18 -2.02 -4.52 -5.29
C ASN A 18 -1.28 -3.21 -5.61
N ILE A 19 -0.36 -2.78 -4.75
CA ILE A 19 0.45 -1.58 -5.02
C ILE A 19 1.32 -1.77 -6.26
N GLN A 20 1.98 -2.92 -6.40
CA GLN A 20 2.83 -3.18 -7.56
C GLN A 20 2.02 -3.15 -8.86
N ARG A 21 0.84 -3.78 -8.88
CA ARG A 21 -0.05 -3.73 -10.05
C ARG A 21 -0.52 -2.32 -10.34
N GLY A 22 -1.01 -1.59 -9.34
CA GLY A 22 -1.50 -0.22 -9.53
C GLY A 22 -0.40 0.74 -10.00
N VAL A 23 0.83 0.59 -9.51
CA VAL A 23 1.98 1.37 -10.01
C VAL A 23 2.28 1.06 -11.48
N ASN A 24 2.20 -0.21 -11.88
CA ASN A 24 2.36 -0.58 -13.30
C ASN A 24 1.22 -0.02 -14.15
N ASP A 25 -0.03 -0.06 -13.68
CA ASP A 25 -1.17 0.49 -14.41
C ASP A 25 -1.03 2.01 -14.61
N ILE A 26 -0.54 2.74 -13.60
CA ILE A 26 -0.22 4.17 -13.69
C ILE A 26 0.94 4.42 -14.67
N GLU A 27 1.98 3.59 -14.65
CA GLU A 27 3.10 3.68 -15.60
C GLU A 27 2.62 3.46 -17.05
N ASP A 28 1.80 2.43 -17.28
CA ASP A 28 1.26 2.10 -18.59
C ASP A 28 0.36 3.21 -19.12
N TYR A 29 -0.51 3.78 -18.27
CA TYR A 29 -1.32 4.95 -18.62
C TYR A 29 -0.42 6.14 -18.99
N ALA A 30 0.57 6.44 -18.16
CA ALA A 30 1.52 7.54 -18.40
C ALA A 30 2.16 7.41 -19.79
N GLN A 31 2.64 6.22 -20.14
CA GLN A 31 3.26 5.97 -21.44
C GLN A 31 2.26 6.15 -22.61
N GLN A 32 1.06 5.58 -22.50
CA GLN A 32 0.10 5.57 -23.61
C GLN A 32 -0.47 6.96 -23.94
N HIS A 33 -0.54 7.83 -22.94
CA HIS A 33 -1.27 9.10 -23.01
C HIS A 33 -0.38 10.34 -23.03
N ALA A 34 0.92 10.21 -22.70
CA ALA A 34 1.87 11.33 -22.60
C ALA A 34 1.96 12.22 -23.86
N GLU A 35 1.70 11.69 -25.06
CA GLU A 35 1.78 12.45 -26.32
C GLU A 35 0.40 12.83 -26.90
N ARG A 36 -0.68 12.32 -26.32
CA ARG A 36 -2.03 12.34 -26.92
C ARG A 36 -2.99 13.26 -26.21
N ASP A 37 -2.92 13.31 -24.89
CA ASP A 37 -3.92 13.99 -24.08
C ASP A 37 -3.50 15.43 -23.75
N PRO A 38 -4.47 16.34 -23.55
CA PRO A 38 -4.18 17.64 -22.97
C PRO A 38 -3.46 17.49 -21.62
N GLU A 39 -2.42 18.32 -21.37
CA GLU A 39 -1.56 18.19 -20.19
C GLU A 39 -2.35 18.18 -18.87
N ASP A 40 -3.36 19.03 -18.75
CA ASP A 40 -4.20 19.12 -17.54
C ASP A 40 -5.06 17.85 -17.34
N GLU A 41 -5.60 17.27 -18.42
CA GLU A 41 -6.38 16.02 -18.37
C GLU A 41 -5.49 14.82 -18.05
N TYR A 42 -4.28 14.80 -18.60
CA TYR A 42 -3.25 13.80 -18.34
C TYR A 42 -2.76 13.83 -16.89
N GLU A 43 -2.46 15.01 -16.34
CA GLU A 43 -2.08 15.18 -14.93
C GLU A 43 -3.20 14.71 -14.01
N GLN A 44 -4.43 15.17 -14.27
CA GLN A 44 -5.58 14.82 -13.43
C GLN A 44 -5.84 13.32 -13.43
N ALA A 45 -5.77 12.66 -14.59
CA ALA A 45 -5.96 11.21 -14.68
C ALA A 45 -4.91 10.42 -13.88
N LEU A 46 -3.63 10.80 -13.97
CA LEU A 46 -2.57 10.14 -13.20
C LEU A 46 -2.72 10.35 -11.69
N LEU A 47 -3.18 11.54 -11.26
CA LEU A 47 -3.46 11.82 -9.86
C LEU A 47 -4.66 11.02 -9.36
N ASP A 48 -5.73 10.91 -10.15
CA ASP A 48 -6.92 10.14 -9.79
C ASP A 48 -6.59 8.65 -9.65
N MET A 49 -5.85 8.06 -10.60
CA MET A 49 -5.37 6.68 -10.47
C MET A 49 -4.49 6.46 -9.23
N THR A 50 -3.65 7.45 -8.89
CA THR A 50 -2.81 7.41 -7.68
C THR A 50 -3.66 7.44 -6.42
N ASN A 51 -4.69 8.29 -6.39
CA ASN A 51 -5.61 8.44 -5.26
C ASN A 51 -6.49 7.18 -5.08
N ASP A 52 -6.98 6.60 -6.17
CA ASP A 52 -7.77 5.36 -6.16
C ASP A 52 -6.95 4.20 -5.61
N LEU A 53 -5.68 4.09 -6.02
CA LEU A 53 -4.75 3.11 -5.46
C LEU A 53 -4.52 3.34 -3.97
N GLU A 54 -4.35 4.59 -3.52
CA GLU A 54 -4.20 4.93 -2.09
C GLU A 54 -5.43 4.50 -1.29
N GLN A 55 -6.62 4.81 -1.78
CA GLN A 55 -7.88 4.43 -1.13
C GLN A 55 -8.04 2.91 -1.03
N SER A 56 -7.74 2.18 -2.11
CA SER A 56 -7.78 0.72 -2.14
C SER A 56 -6.85 0.10 -1.09
N VAL A 57 -5.63 0.61 -0.99
CA VAL A 57 -4.65 0.14 0.01
C VAL A 57 -5.08 0.49 1.43
N HIS A 58 -5.63 1.69 1.66
CA HIS A 58 -6.16 2.07 2.97
C HIS A 58 -7.33 1.18 3.41
N ALA A 59 -8.23 0.81 2.49
CA ALA A 59 -9.30 -0.14 2.78
C ALA A 59 -8.75 -1.51 3.20
N ALA A 60 -7.74 -2.02 2.49
CA ALA A 60 -7.09 -3.29 2.83
C ALA A 60 -6.37 -3.25 4.20
N LEU A 61 -5.79 -2.11 4.59
CA LEU A 61 -5.22 -1.94 5.93
C LEU A 61 -6.28 -1.94 7.03
N GLU A 62 -7.46 -1.37 6.75
CA GLU A 62 -8.56 -1.37 7.70
C GLU A 62 -9.15 -2.79 7.87
N ASP A 63 -9.24 -3.57 6.79
CA ASP A 63 -9.57 -5.00 6.88
C ASP A 63 -8.63 -5.78 7.81
N ILE A 64 -7.32 -5.52 7.73
CA ILE A 64 -6.33 -6.14 8.63
C ILE A 64 -6.63 -5.77 10.09
N ARG A 65 -6.97 -4.50 10.34
CA ARG A 65 -7.36 -4.05 11.68
C ARG A 65 -8.58 -4.79 12.19
N GLN A 66 -9.63 -4.92 11.37
CA GLN A 66 -10.84 -5.63 11.75
C GLN A 66 -10.55 -7.11 12.02
N LEU A 67 -9.67 -7.73 11.22
CA LEU A 67 -9.24 -9.11 11.43
C LEU A 67 -8.50 -9.28 12.77
N ILE A 68 -7.60 -8.36 13.13
CA ILE A 68 -6.91 -8.36 14.43
C ILE A 68 -7.93 -8.30 15.58
N LEU A 69 -8.92 -7.41 15.48
CA LEU A 69 -9.93 -7.18 16.52
C LEU A 69 -10.96 -8.31 16.64
N SER A 70 -11.22 -9.03 15.54
CA SER A 70 -12.17 -10.15 15.51
C SER A 70 -11.73 -11.35 16.36
N ARG A 71 -10.45 -11.42 16.75
CA ARG A 71 -9.86 -12.56 17.49
C ARG A 71 -10.04 -12.48 19.00
N ARG A 72 -10.96 -11.64 19.48
CA ARG A 72 -11.22 -11.47 20.92
C ARG A 72 -11.65 -12.80 21.56
N PRO A 73 -11.05 -13.21 22.68
CA PRO A 73 -11.46 -14.44 23.38
C PRO A 73 -12.89 -14.33 23.93
N ALA A 74 -13.63 -15.45 23.87
CA ALA A 74 -14.99 -15.54 24.39
C ALA A 74 -15.00 -15.57 25.93
N GLN A 75 -16.00 -14.95 26.56
CA GLN A 75 -16.11 -14.93 28.03
C GLN A 75 -16.34 -16.31 28.65
N THR A 76 -16.83 -17.27 27.85
CA THR A 76 -17.07 -18.66 28.25
C THR A 76 -15.81 -19.53 28.20
N ASP A 77 -14.66 -18.98 27.79
CA ASP A 77 -13.41 -19.72 27.69
C ASP A 77 -12.84 -20.04 29.09
N PRO A 78 -12.52 -21.30 29.40
CA PRO A 78 -12.03 -21.69 30.73
C PRO A 78 -10.76 -20.96 31.15
N ASN A 79 -9.95 -20.47 30.20
CA ASN A 79 -8.76 -19.65 30.45
C ASN A 79 -8.94 -18.18 30.01
N TYR A 80 -10.17 -17.65 30.10
CA TYR A 80 -10.51 -16.32 29.57
C TYR A 80 -9.59 -15.20 30.08
N LEU A 81 -9.23 -15.18 31.36
CA LEU A 81 -8.39 -14.12 31.94
C LEU A 81 -6.97 -14.12 31.34
N GLU A 82 -6.35 -15.29 31.25
CA GLU A 82 -5.02 -15.46 30.65
C GLU A 82 -5.05 -15.10 29.16
N LYS A 83 -6.03 -15.65 28.42
CA LYS A 83 -6.21 -15.37 26.98
C LYS A 83 -6.54 -13.90 26.72
N LYS A 84 -7.26 -13.24 27.61
CA LYS A 84 -7.56 -11.80 27.51
C LYS A 84 -6.29 -10.96 27.65
N GLN A 85 -5.39 -11.33 28.56
CA GLN A 85 -4.11 -10.65 28.72
C GLN A 85 -3.23 -10.84 27.49
N GLN A 86 -3.05 -12.08 27.03
CA GLN A 86 -2.34 -12.41 25.79
C GLN A 86 -2.92 -11.67 24.57
N TYR A 87 -4.24 -11.63 24.45
CA TYR A 87 -4.92 -10.88 23.39
C TYR A 87 -4.68 -9.36 23.49
N SER A 88 -4.65 -8.80 24.70
CA SER A 88 -4.36 -7.36 24.89
C SER A 88 -2.95 -7.01 24.41
N GLU A 89 -1.96 -7.84 24.75
CA GLU A 89 -0.57 -7.68 24.31
C GLU A 89 -0.48 -7.83 22.79
N TYR A 90 -1.12 -8.87 22.21
CA TYR A 90 -1.24 -9.06 20.76
C TYR A 90 -1.77 -7.81 20.06
N VAL A 91 -2.93 -7.29 20.49
CA VAL A 91 -3.58 -6.13 19.86
C VAL A 91 -2.69 -4.90 19.93
N GLN A 92 -2.00 -4.68 21.05
CA GLN A 92 -1.08 -3.55 21.19
C GLN A 92 0.08 -3.64 20.19
N HIS A 93 0.70 -4.82 20.07
CA HIS A 93 1.77 -5.04 19.11
C HIS A 93 1.29 -4.95 17.66
N ALA A 94 0.18 -5.60 17.33
CA ALA A 94 -0.38 -5.60 15.99
C ALA A 94 -0.83 -4.19 15.56
N THR A 95 -1.43 -3.40 16.47
CA THR A 95 -1.77 -1.99 16.23
C THR A 95 -0.52 -1.15 15.96
N THR A 96 0.55 -1.38 16.72
CA THR A 96 1.83 -0.69 16.51
C THR A 96 2.42 -1.02 15.14
N GLY A 97 2.43 -2.30 14.75
CA GLY A 97 2.85 -2.76 13.43
C GLY A 97 2.03 -2.15 12.31
N LEU A 98 0.70 -2.15 12.45
CA LEU A 98 -0.22 -1.56 11.48
C LEU A 98 -0.03 -0.04 11.33
N ASN A 99 0.24 0.68 12.42
CA ASN A 99 0.51 2.12 12.36
C ASN A 99 1.82 2.42 11.61
N ARG A 100 2.86 1.61 11.81
CA ARG A 100 4.12 1.72 11.04
C ARG A 100 3.89 1.43 9.56
N LEU A 101 3.06 0.43 9.26
CA LEU A 101 2.67 0.09 7.90
C LEU A 101 1.91 1.24 7.22
N LYS A 102 0.92 1.82 7.91
CA LYS A 102 0.18 3.01 7.45
C LYS A 102 1.11 4.19 7.16
N ALA A 103 2.07 4.48 8.04
CA ALA A 103 3.04 5.55 7.83
C ALA A 103 3.95 5.30 6.62
N SER A 104 4.39 4.06 6.44
CA SER A 104 5.25 3.66 5.31
C SER A 104 4.49 3.74 3.98
N ILE A 105 3.23 3.30 3.96
CA ILE A 105 2.33 3.40 2.81
C ILE A 105 2.10 4.88 2.44
N ARG A 106 1.79 5.74 3.42
CA ARG A 106 1.62 7.17 3.17
C ARG A 106 2.89 7.82 2.58
N SER A 107 4.07 7.43 3.07
CA SER A 107 5.35 7.89 2.51
C SER A 107 5.53 7.43 1.07
N LEU A 108 5.15 6.19 0.75
CA LEU A 108 5.20 5.65 -0.61
C LEU A 108 4.29 6.44 -1.56
N PHE A 109 3.04 6.71 -1.17
CA PHE A 109 2.11 7.50 -1.99
C PHE A 109 2.57 8.94 -2.18
N THR A 110 3.17 9.55 -1.15
CA THR A 110 3.80 10.88 -1.30
C THR A 110 4.89 10.86 -2.38
N LYS A 111 5.70 9.79 -2.44
CA LYS A 111 6.73 9.62 -3.48
C LYS A 111 6.12 9.34 -4.85
N LEU A 112 5.06 8.54 -4.93
CA LEU A 112 4.35 8.24 -6.16
C LEU A 112 3.74 9.50 -6.79
N VAL A 113 3.06 10.34 -5.99
CA VAL A 113 2.57 11.65 -6.43
C VAL A 113 3.74 12.54 -6.91
N GLY A 114 4.88 12.51 -6.22
CA GLY A 114 6.08 13.23 -6.65
C GLY A 114 6.71 12.68 -7.95
N VAL A 115 6.52 11.41 -8.27
CA VAL A 115 6.90 10.81 -9.56
C VAL A 115 5.95 11.28 -10.65
N VAL A 116 4.62 11.18 -10.42
CA VAL A 116 3.59 11.66 -11.36
C VAL A 116 3.84 13.11 -11.76
N LYS A 117 4.04 14.02 -10.80
CA LYS A 117 4.31 15.43 -11.09
C LYS A 117 5.58 15.65 -11.90
N ARG A 118 6.63 14.87 -11.64
CA ARG A 118 7.88 14.94 -12.42
C ARG A 118 7.68 14.43 -13.83
N VAL A 119 6.88 13.39 -14.02
CA VAL A 119 6.51 12.87 -15.34
C VAL A 119 5.73 13.93 -16.12
N VAL A 120 4.68 14.51 -15.53
CA VAL A 120 3.87 15.57 -16.15
C VAL A 120 4.75 16.76 -16.55
N GLN A 121 5.58 17.26 -15.62
CA GLN A 121 6.49 18.37 -15.90
C GLN A 121 7.44 18.04 -17.05
N TRP A 122 7.98 16.82 -17.07
CA TRP A 122 8.89 16.40 -18.13
C TRP A 122 8.17 16.33 -19.48
N VAL A 123 6.96 15.77 -19.54
CA VAL A 123 6.11 15.71 -20.76
C VAL A 123 5.87 17.10 -21.33
N ARG A 124 5.61 18.07 -20.44
CA ARG A 124 5.41 19.48 -20.79
C ARG A 124 6.68 20.13 -21.35
N ASP A 125 7.82 19.89 -20.72
CA ASP A 125 9.07 20.57 -21.05
C ASP A 125 9.84 19.90 -22.20
N HIS A 126 9.66 18.59 -22.40
CA HIS A 126 10.47 17.76 -23.29
C HIS A 126 9.63 16.63 -23.91
N ARG A 127 9.77 16.38 -25.21
CA ARG A 127 9.05 15.28 -25.91
C ARG A 127 9.95 14.12 -26.33
N GLU A 128 11.28 14.29 -26.39
CA GLU A 128 12.20 13.25 -26.87
C GLU A 128 12.68 12.32 -25.74
N GLY A 129 12.39 11.02 -25.83
CA GLY A 129 12.81 10.03 -24.83
C GLY A 129 11.83 9.84 -23.66
N ILE A 130 10.57 10.25 -23.86
CA ILE A 130 9.50 10.27 -22.85
C ILE A 130 9.27 8.91 -22.18
N TYR A 131 9.21 7.84 -22.97
CA TYR A 131 8.98 6.48 -22.49
C TYR A 131 10.10 6.00 -21.55
N THR A 132 11.36 6.22 -21.92
CA THR A 132 12.52 5.84 -21.10
C THR A 132 12.55 6.63 -19.79
N PHE A 133 12.18 7.91 -19.80
CA PHE A 133 12.10 8.73 -18.60
C PHE A 133 10.99 8.23 -17.66
N ILE A 134 9.79 7.99 -18.19
CA ILE A 134 8.64 7.49 -17.45
C ILE A 134 8.99 6.18 -16.74
N SER A 135 9.48 5.17 -17.45
CA SER A 135 9.83 3.89 -16.83
C SER A 135 10.92 4.02 -15.76
N ASN A 136 11.93 4.86 -15.97
CA ASN A 136 12.96 5.08 -14.94
C ASN A 136 12.42 5.80 -13.71
N ALA A 137 11.44 6.70 -13.88
CA ALA A 137 10.81 7.41 -12.78
C ALA A 137 9.97 6.49 -11.89
N PHE A 138 9.19 5.56 -12.48
CA PHE A 138 8.37 4.59 -11.75
C PHE A 138 9.16 3.42 -11.15
N ARG A 139 10.28 3.02 -11.77
CA ARG A 139 11.19 1.96 -11.23
C ARG A 139 11.69 2.21 -9.81
N VAL A 140 11.73 3.46 -9.35
CA VAL A 140 12.16 3.80 -7.98
C VAL A 140 11.10 3.42 -6.93
N ILE A 141 9.84 3.21 -7.32
CA ILE A 141 8.73 2.91 -6.39
C ILE A 141 8.72 1.44 -5.96
N ILE A 142 8.99 0.49 -6.86
CA ILE A 142 8.88 -0.95 -6.59
C ILE A 142 9.90 -1.45 -5.53
N PRO A 143 11.18 -1.04 -5.53
CA PRO A 143 12.12 -1.45 -4.47
C PRO A 143 11.73 -0.97 -3.08
N LEU A 144 10.99 0.15 -2.99
CA LEU A 144 10.47 0.65 -1.71
C LEU A 144 9.37 -0.25 -1.14
N LEU A 145 8.72 -1.08 -1.98
CA LEU A 145 7.78 -2.13 -1.56
C LEU A 145 8.45 -3.32 -0.86
N GLY A 146 9.73 -3.58 -1.16
CA GLY A 146 10.53 -4.63 -0.51
C GLY A 146 10.99 -4.27 0.89
N ALA A 147 11.04 -2.98 1.24
CA ALA A 147 11.41 -2.48 2.57
C ALA A 147 10.25 -2.54 3.59
N PHE A 148 9.05 -2.93 3.16
CA PHE A 148 7.91 -3.19 4.06
C PHE A 148 8.14 -4.49 4.82
N VAL A 149 8.83 -4.40 5.96
CA VAL A 149 8.89 -5.49 6.94
C VAL A 149 8.18 -5.04 8.22
N PRO A 150 6.86 -5.22 8.33
CA PRO A 150 6.17 -5.08 9.60
C PRO A 150 6.40 -6.36 10.43
N TYR A 151 7.12 -6.25 11.55
CA TYR A 151 7.11 -7.31 12.56
C TYR A 151 5.78 -7.26 13.32
N ILE A 152 4.84 -8.14 12.94
CA ILE A 152 3.65 -8.44 13.75
C ILE A 152 3.96 -9.75 14.50
N PRO A 153 4.06 -9.74 15.84
CA PRO A 153 4.44 -10.93 16.59
C PRO A 153 3.41 -12.06 16.44
N HIS A 154 3.93 -13.29 16.37
CA HIS A 154 3.17 -14.52 16.19
C HIS A 154 2.68 -15.09 17.54
N PHE A 155 1.55 -15.80 17.52
CA PHE A 155 1.05 -16.65 18.60
C PHE A 155 1.03 -18.11 18.16
#